data_AF-A0A3N9VPQ8-F1
#
_entry.id   AF-A0A3N9VPQ8-F1
#
_cell.length_a   1.000
_cell.length_b   1.000
_cell.length_c   1.000
_cell.angle_alpha   90.00
_cell.angle_beta   90.00
_cell.angle_gamma   90.00
#
_symmetry.space_group_name_H-M   'P 1'
#
loop_
_entity.id
_entity.type
_entity.pdbx_description
1 polymer ?
#
loop_
_entity_poly.entity_id
_entity_poly.type
_entity_poly.pdbx_seq_one_letter_code
_entity_poly.pdbx_strand_id
1 'polypeptide(L)' 'MTAESLLSIAQTGGARCCKRDSLLAIFAAVRFLQDEFGILLPVKNEPCCTFSHLNRECLEQACPFNKGKSIRLCRSGKD' A
#
# COMPACT_ATOMS: atom_id res chain seq x y z
N MET A 1 -0.14 9.25 -10.31
CA MET A 1 -1.11 8.23 -9.85
C MET A 1 -0.89 6.86 -10.50
N THR A 2 -1.38 6.58 -11.71
CA THR A 2 -1.40 5.20 -12.27
C THR A 2 -0.01 4.56 -12.40
N ALA A 3 0.97 5.27 -12.95
CA ALA A 3 2.33 4.73 -13.11
C ALA A 3 2.98 4.40 -11.76
N GLU A 4 2.76 5.21 -10.73
CA GLU A 4 3.28 4.99 -9.39
C GLU A 4 2.61 3.81 -8.68
N SER A 5 1.29 3.64 -8.87
CA SER A 5 0.57 2.46 -8.41
C SER A 5 1.17 1.18 -9.02
N LEU A 6 1.37 1.17 -10.35
CA LEU A 6 1.95 0.03 -11.06
C LEU A 6 3.40 -0.25 -10.64
N LEU A 7 4.20 0.80 -10.44
CA LEU A 7 5.56 0.68 -9.92
C LEU A 7 5.58 0.03 -8.53
N SER A 8 4.73 0.50 -7.62
CA SER A 8 4.62 -0.03 -6.26
C SER A 8 4.18 -1.50 -6.25
N ILE A 9 3.23 -1.86 -7.13
CA ILE A 9 2.79 -3.25 -7.32
C ILE A 9 3.94 -4.12 -7.83
N ALA A 10 4.67 -3.65 -8.86
CA ALA A 10 5.81 -4.37 -9.41
C ALA A 10 6.90 -4.62 -8.36
N GLN A 11 7.25 -3.60 -7.57
CA GLN A 11 8.24 -3.69 -6.50
C GLN A 11 7.81 -4.62 -5.35
N THR A 12 6.51 -4.86 -5.19
CA THR A 12 5.96 -5.74 -4.13
C THR A 12 5.58 -7.14 -4.65
N GLY A 13 6.32 -7.63 -5.65
CA GLY A 13 6.16 -8.98 -6.19
C GLY A 13 5.09 -9.11 -7.28
N GLY A 14 4.65 -7.99 -7.86
CA GLY A 14 3.69 -7.95 -8.96
C GLY A 14 2.24 -8.22 -8.54
N ALA A 15 1.37 -8.22 -9.56
CA ALA A 15 -0.09 -8.31 -9.43
C ALA A 15 -0.57 -9.74 -9.07
N ARG A 16 -0.21 -10.22 -7.88
CA ARG A 16 -0.56 -11.56 -7.35
C ARG A 16 -1.61 -11.52 -6.24
N CYS A 17 -2.04 -10.34 -5.81
CA CYS A 17 -2.93 -10.22 -4.66
C CYS A 17 -3.76 -8.93 -4.72
N CYS A 18 -5.02 -9.04 -5.13
CA CYS A 18 -5.92 -7.90 -5.24
C CYS A 18 -5.99 -7.03 -3.97
N LYS A 19 -5.93 -7.61 -2.76
CA LYS A 19 -5.95 -6.85 -1.51
C LYS A 19 -4.70 -5.97 -1.36
N ARG A 20 -3.53 -6.53 -1.66
CA ARG A 20 -2.25 -5.81 -1.59
C ARG A 20 -2.22 -4.74 -2.67
N ASP A 21 -2.61 -5.09 -3.89
CA ASP A 21 -2.52 -4.22 -5.04
C ASP A 21 -3.50 -3.03 -4.91
N SER A 22 -4.71 -3.27 -4.41
CA SER A 22 -5.68 -2.21 -4.09
C SER A 22 -5.16 -1.28 -3.00
N LEU A 23 -4.56 -1.81 -1.92
CA LEU A 23 -4.00 -0.97 -0.87
C LEU A 23 -2.85 -0.11 -1.40
N LEU A 24 -1.90 -0.69 -2.15
CA LEU A 24 -0.82 0.07 -2.78
C LEU A 24 -1.33 1.18 -3.71
N ALA A 25 -2.35 0.89 -4.51
CA ALA A 25 -2.98 1.88 -5.39
C ALA A 25 -3.67 3.01 -4.60
N ILE A 26 -4.35 2.69 -3.48
CA ILE A 26 -4.93 3.70 -2.58
C ILE A 26 -3.84 4.60 -2.01
N PHE A 27 -2.72 4.04 -1.55
CA PHE A 27 -1.60 4.85 -1.02
C PHE A 27 -0.98 5.75 -2.08
N ALA A 28 -0.79 5.26 -3.30
CA ALA A 28 -0.34 6.08 -4.41
C ALA A 28 -1.36 7.19 -4.75
N ALA A 29 -2.67 6.91 -4.65
CA ALA A 29 -3.71 7.92 -4.86
C ALA A 29 -3.71 8.98 -3.75
N VAL A 30 -3.54 8.60 -2.48
CA VAL A 30 -3.43 9.55 -1.36
C VAL A 30 -2.24 10.48 -1.56
N ARG A 31 -1.06 9.93 -1.87
CA ARG A 31 0.14 10.74 -2.15
C ARG A 31 -0.08 11.65 -3.35
N PHE A 32 -0.62 11.12 -4.44
CA PHE A 32 -0.95 11.92 -5.62
C PHE A 32 -1.90 13.08 -5.33
N LEU A 33 -2.92 12.87 -4.50
CA LEU A 33 -3.87 13.93 -4.10
C LEU A 33 -3.19 15.01 -3.26
N GLN A 34 -2.25 14.62 -2.40
CA GLN A 34 -1.46 15.57 -1.62
C GLN A 34 -0.50 16.36 -2.51
N ASP A 35 0.27 15.66 -3.35
CA ASP A 35 1.37 16.26 -4.13
C ASP A 35 0.86 17.17 -5.26
N GLU A 36 -0.20 16.77 -5.96
CA GLU A 36 -0.71 17.50 -7.14
C GLU A 36 -1.82 18.50 -6.80
N PHE A 37 -2.60 18.24 -5.74
CA PHE A 37 -3.77 19.05 -5.41
C PHE A 37 -3.73 19.66 -4.00
N GLY A 38 -2.71 19.35 -3.19
CA GLY A 38 -2.64 19.80 -1.79
C GLY A 38 -3.71 19.19 -0.89
N ILE A 39 -4.40 18.13 -1.34
CA ILE A 39 -5.49 17.49 -0.61
C ILE A 39 -4.92 16.41 0.31
N LEU A 40 -4.95 16.67 1.62
CA LEU A 40 -4.54 15.70 2.63
C LEU A 40 -5.69 14.76 2.97
N LEU A 41 -5.55 13.48 2.61
CA LEU A 41 -6.45 12.43 3.09
C LEU A 41 -5.89 11.78 4.36
N PRO A 42 -6.68 11.66 5.44
CA PRO A 42 -6.23 11.01 6.65
C PRO A 42 -6.04 9.50 6.41
N VAL A 43 -4.86 9.01 6.78
CA VAL A 43 -4.45 7.62 6.61
C VAL A 43 -4.28 6.97 7.97
N LYS A 44 -4.90 5.82 8.20
CA LYS A 44 -4.58 5.01 9.39
C LYS A 44 -3.22 4.35 9.20
N ASN A 45 -2.36 4.47 10.22
CA ASN A 45 -0.96 4.02 10.14
C ASN A 45 -0.76 2.50 9.97
N GLU A 46 -1.82 1.68 10.10
CA GLU A 46 -1.66 0.21 10.19
C GLU A 46 -2.78 -0.55 9.46
N PRO A 47 -2.85 -0.52 8.11
CA PRO A 47 -3.71 -1.43 7.36
C PRO A 47 -3.23 -2.88 7.51
N CYS A 48 -3.99 -3.71 8.22
CA CYS A 48 -3.74 -5.13 8.35
C CYS A 48 -4.66 -5.94 7.43
N CYS A 49 -4.09 -6.80 6.58
CA CYS A 49 -4.85 -7.72 5.74
C CYS A 49 -5.32 -8.94 6.56
N THR A 50 -6.62 -9.23 6.54
CA THR A 50 -7.23 -10.41 7.18
C THR A 50 -7.52 -11.56 6.18
N PHE A 51 -7.26 -11.34 4.89
CA PHE A 51 -7.62 -12.23 3.78
C PHE A 51 -6.44 -13.06 3.25
N SER A 52 -5.35 -13.19 4.02
CA SER A 52 -4.17 -13.97 3.63
C SER A 52 -4.53 -15.44 3.37
N HIS A 53 -5.33 -16.03 4.25
CA HIS A 53 -5.78 -17.43 4.19
C HIS A 53 -6.59 -17.79 2.92
N LEU A 54 -7.11 -16.80 2.19
CA LEU A 54 -7.89 -17.02 0.96
C LEU A 54 -7.04 -17.00 -0.32
N ASN A 55 -5.76 -16.60 -0.25
CA ASN A 55 -4.90 -16.50 -1.43
C ASN A 55 -3.73 -17.48 -1.35
N ARG A 56 -3.72 -18.47 -2.24
CA ARG A 56 -2.62 -19.45 -2.36
C ARG A 56 -1.29 -18.83 -2.79
N GLU A 57 -1.34 -17.64 -3.40
CA GLU A 57 -0.15 -16.85 -3.78
C GLU A 57 0.17 -15.74 -2.78
N CYS A 58 -0.39 -15.80 -1.55
CA CYS A 58 -0.05 -14.84 -0.52
C CYS A 58 1.45 -14.90 -0.21
N LEU A 59 2.07 -13.72 -0.08
CA LEU A 59 3.48 -13.61 0.33
C LEU A 59 3.65 -13.73 1.85
N GLU A 60 2.55 -13.87 2.61
CA GLU A 60 2.54 -13.99 4.07
C GLU A 60 3.47 -12.97 4.76
N GLN A 61 4.52 -13.44 5.44
CA GLN A 61 5.50 -12.62 6.15
C GLN A 61 6.25 -11.63 5.25
N ALA A 62 6.34 -11.89 3.94
CA ALA A 62 6.91 -10.95 2.99
C ALA A 62 5.91 -9.89 2.50
N CYS A 63 4.60 -10.06 2.72
CA CYS A 63 3.60 -9.03 2.42
C CYS A 63 3.77 -7.84 3.37
N PRO A 64 3.74 -6.58 2.88
CA PRO A 64 3.80 -5.41 3.75
C PRO A 64 2.56 -5.30 4.65
N PHE A 65 1.41 -5.81 4.21
CA PHE A 65 0.13 -5.77 4.93
C PHE A 65 -0.14 -7.01 5.81
N ASN A 66 0.87 -7.82 6.12
CA ASN A 66 0.69 -8.96 7.03
C ASN A 66 0.42 -8.49 8.46
N LYS A 67 -0.31 -9.29 9.22
CA LYS A 67 -0.57 -9.07 10.64
C LYS A 67 0.75 -8.91 11.41
N GLY A 68 0.83 -7.87 12.24
CA GLY A 68 2.02 -7.54 13.03
C GLY A 68 3.05 -6.67 12.32
N LYS A 69 2.80 -6.21 11.08
CA LYS A 69 3.61 -5.18 10.44
C LYS A 69 2.99 -3.79 10.59
N SER A 70 3.76 -2.86 11.14
CA SER A 70 3.49 -1.43 11.03
C SER A 70 4.11 -0.94 9.73
N ILE A 71 3.30 -0.42 8.81
CA ILE A 71 3.83 0.12 7.56
C ILE A 71 3.92 1.64 7.69
N ARG A 72 5.15 2.15 7.75
CA ARG A 72 5.39 3.59 7.64
C ARG A 72 5.26 4.01 6.18
N LEU A 73 4.05 4.36 5.76
CA LEU A 73 3.76 4.76 4.37
C LEU A 73 3.79 6.26 4.14
N CYS A 74 3.79 7.08 5.19
CA CYS A 74 3.96 8.52 5.08
C CYS A 74 5.09 8.96 6.01
N ARG A 75 6.31 9.14 5.47
CA ARG A 75 7.17 10.19 6.00
C ARG A 75 6.63 11.48 5.43
N SER A 76 5.89 12.22 6.26
CA SER A 76 5.80 13.66 6.12
C SER A 76 7.23 14.19 5.94
N GLY A 77 7.45 15.04 4.95
CA GLY A 77 8.76 15.63 4.72
C GLY A 77 9.33 16.23 6.01
N LYS A 78 10.64 16.04 6.19
CA LYS A 78 11.56 16.78 7.08
C LYS A 78 11.17 16.91 8.55
N ASP A 79 11.89 16.17 9.39
CA ASP A 79 12.79 16.76 10.40
C ASP A 79 14.18 16.14 10.21
#